data_AF-A0A422LWB7-F1
#
_entry.id   AF-A0A422LWB7-F1
#
_cell.length_a   1.000
_cell.length_b   1.000
_cell.length_c   1.000
_cell.angle_alpha   90.00
_cell.angle_beta   90.00
_cell.angle_gamma   90.00
#
_symmetry.space_group_name_H-M   'P 1'
#
loop_
_entity.id
_entity.type
_entity.pdbx_description
1 polymer ?
#
loop_
_entity_poly.entity_id
_entity_poly.type
_entity_poly.pdbx_seq_one_letter_code
_entity_poly.pdbx_strand_id
1 'polypeptide(L)'
;MRRHFVPVLGRMLQAPKLDSRAVLAVTTSVPDFQAHVTRLDVLTAPEAREWLLASSAMPGVFSPVERAGVSYVDGGVVNDLPVDIARQIGADYVIAISGEGIGRIGSDHGDLYLKPSERLPGLFNFRAEAIANMIALGRRDAQIALKRAHFSPFHR
;
A
#
# COMPACT_ATOMS: atom_id res chain seq x y z
N MET A 1 15.76 -13.08 -14.33
CA MET A 1 14.49 -12.97 -13.60
C MET A 1 13.96 -11.53 -13.42
N ARG A 2 14.65 -10.45 -13.86
CA ARG A 2 14.24 -9.03 -13.64
C ARG A 2 13.44 -8.35 -14.78
N ARG A 3 13.09 -9.05 -15.87
CA ARG A 3 12.53 -8.41 -17.09
C ARG A 3 11.00 -8.28 -17.15
N HIS A 4 10.26 -8.82 -16.18
CA HIS A 4 8.79 -8.92 -16.31
C HIS A 4 7.98 -7.95 -15.46
N PHE A 5 8.60 -7.19 -14.54
CA PHE A 5 7.84 -6.31 -13.64
C PHE A 5 7.11 -5.19 -14.38
N VAL A 6 7.80 -4.43 -15.26
CA VAL A 6 7.18 -3.33 -16.00
C VAL A 6 6.02 -3.80 -16.89
N PRO A 7 6.16 -4.89 -17.68
CA PRO A 7 5.02 -5.45 -18.42
C PRO A 7 3.85 -5.88 -17.51
N VAL A 8 4.12 -6.49 -16.35
CA VAL A 8 3.08 -6.87 -15.39
C VAL A 8 2.39 -5.65 -14.82
N LEU A 9 3.14 -4.65 -14.37
CA LEU A 9 2.62 -3.40 -13.84
C LEU A 9 1.77 -2.66 -14.89
N GLY A 10 2.23 -2.61 -16.14
CA GLY A 10 1.45 -2.04 -17.24
C GLY A 10 0.08 -2.72 -17.39
N ARG A 11 0.03 -4.06 -17.34
CA ARG A 11 -1.25 -4.79 -17.35
C ARG A 11 -2.11 -4.50 -16.13
N MET A 12 -1.50 -4.34 -14.95
CA MET A 12 -2.24 -4.04 -13.71
C MET A 12 -2.84 -2.64 -13.72
N LEU A 13 -2.10 -1.63 -14.19
CA LEU A 13 -2.59 -0.25 -14.29
C LEU A 13 -3.73 -0.10 -15.32
N GLN A 14 -3.73 -0.96 -16.35
CA GLN A 14 -4.77 -1.01 -17.37
C GLN A 14 -5.93 -1.97 -17.04
N ALA A 15 -5.87 -2.68 -15.91
CA ALA A 15 -6.90 -3.63 -15.54
C ALA A 15 -8.25 -2.91 -15.36
N PRO A 16 -9.37 -3.52 -15.77
CA PRO A 16 -10.69 -2.92 -15.63
C PRO A 16 -10.97 -2.61 -14.17
N LYS A 17 -11.32 -1.36 -13.91
CA LYS A 17 -11.75 -0.89 -12.59
C LYS A 17 -13.26 -0.84 -12.54
N LEU A 18 -13.82 -1.02 -11.34
CA LEU A 18 -15.25 -0.82 -11.11
C LEU A 18 -15.65 0.66 -11.26
N ASP A 19 -14.71 1.58 -10.98
CA ASP A 19 -14.89 3.03 -11.16
C ASP A 19 -13.55 3.75 -11.40
N SER A 20 -13.60 5.08 -11.55
CA SER A 20 -12.43 5.93 -11.82
C SER A 20 -11.63 6.32 -10.57
N ARG A 21 -11.84 5.68 -9.41
CA ARG A 21 -11.09 6.00 -8.18
C ARG A 21 -9.60 5.74 -8.37
N ALA A 22 -8.83 6.59 -7.71
CA ALA A 22 -7.40 6.68 -7.87
C ALA A 22 -6.68 5.45 -7.30
N VAL A 23 -5.58 5.05 -7.93
CA VAL A 23 -4.59 4.16 -7.33
C VAL A 23 -3.45 5.03 -6.86
N LEU A 24 -3.17 5.02 -5.56
CA LEU A 24 -2.21 5.95 -4.94
C LEU A 24 -1.00 5.20 -4.40
N ALA A 25 0.16 5.84 -4.45
CA ALA A 25 1.34 5.47 -3.67
C ALA A 25 1.67 6.61 -2.70
N VAL A 26 2.14 6.25 -1.51
CA VAL A 26 2.59 7.20 -0.49
C VAL A 26 4.09 7.06 -0.34
N THR A 27 4.79 8.19 -0.34
CA THR A 27 6.23 8.31 -0.12
C THR A 27 6.49 9.34 0.97
N THR A 28 7.65 9.26 1.59
CA THR A 28 8.13 10.31 2.50
C THR A 28 9.19 11.12 1.79
N SER A 29 9.00 12.43 1.66
CA SER A 29 10.06 13.33 1.21
C SER A 29 11.07 13.57 2.35
N VAL A 30 12.35 13.68 1.99
CA VAL A 30 13.41 14.05 2.93
C VAL A 30 14.17 15.26 2.40
N PRO A 31 14.63 16.18 3.28
CA PRO A 31 14.69 16.07 4.74
C PRO A 31 13.45 16.60 5.50
N ASP A 32 12.38 17.01 4.81
CA ASP A 32 11.21 17.65 5.41
C ASP A 32 10.21 16.68 6.07
N PHE A 33 10.38 15.36 5.83
CA PHE A 33 9.56 14.28 6.40
C PHE A 33 8.06 14.51 6.19
N GLN A 34 7.68 14.88 4.97
CA GLN A 34 6.29 15.06 4.58
C GLN A 34 5.78 13.89 3.74
N ALA A 35 4.50 13.57 3.90
CA ALA A 35 3.84 12.59 3.04
C ALA A 35 3.64 13.19 1.64
N HIS A 36 4.09 12.47 0.62
CA HIS A 36 3.85 12.79 -0.78
C HIS A 36 3.03 11.68 -1.43
N VAL A 37 1.88 12.05 -1.98
CA VAL A 37 0.90 11.12 -2.55
C VAL A 37 0.90 11.22 -4.07
N THR A 38 1.17 10.10 -4.73
CA THR A 38 1.22 10.02 -6.19
C THR A 38 0.11 9.15 -6.72
N ARG A 39 -0.64 9.67 -7.71
CA ARG A 39 -1.64 8.89 -8.45
C ARG A 39 -0.97 8.05 -9.54
N LEU A 40 -0.91 6.73 -9.36
CA LEU A 40 -0.22 5.79 -10.24
C LEU A 40 -1.00 5.47 -11.52
N ASP A 41 -2.33 5.44 -11.46
CA ASP A 41 -3.19 4.99 -12.57
C ASP A 41 -3.26 5.98 -13.75
N VAL A 42 -2.63 7.15 -13.63
CA VAL A 42 -2.49 8.13 -14.71
C VAL A 42 -1.08 8.21 -15.28
N LEU A 43 -0.15 7.41 -14.75
CA LEU A 43 1.26 7.39 -15.15
C LEU A 43 1.55 6.26 -16.14
N THR A 44 2.66 6.39 -16.87
CA THR A 44 3.21 5.26 -17.62
C THR A 44 3.76 4.21 -16.66
N ALA A 45 3.82 2.93 -17.08
CA ALA A 45 4.35 1.87 -16.23
C ALA A 45 5.81 2.10 -15.74
N PRO A 46 6.73 2.66 -16.56
CA PRO A 46 8.06 3.03 -16.08
C PRO A 46 8.06 4.09 -14.97
N GLU A 47 7.22 5.14 -15.10
CA GLU A 47 7.10 6.20 -14.09
C GLU A 47 6.44 5.67 -12.81
N ALA A 48 5.36 4.90 -12.94
CA ALA A 48 4.70 4.26 -11.80
C ALA A 48 5.65 3.32 -11.06
N ARG A 49 6.51 2.57 -11.77
CA ARG A 49 7.55 1.74 -11.15
C ARG A 49 8.47 2.58 -10.27
N GLU A 50 8.91 3.75 -10.72
CA GLU A 50 9.82 4.59 -9.93
C GLU A 50 9.17 5.08 -8.65
N TRP A 51 7.89 5.47 -8.69
CA TRP A 51 7.14 5.84 -7.49
C TRP A 51 6.88 4.65 -6.56
N LEU A 52 6.63 3.46 -7.09
CA LEU A 52 6.54 2.24 -6.28
C LEU A 52 7.89 1.91 -5.61
N LEU A 53 9.01 2.07 -6.32
CA LEU A 53 10.34 1.89 -5.74
C LEU A 53 10.58 2.89 -4.61
N ALA A 54 10.26 4.17 -4.81
CA ALA A 54 10.34 5.20 -3.77
C ALA A 54 9.47 4.85 -2.56
N SER A 55 8.22 4.43 -2.80
CA SER A 55 7.25 4.06 -1.76
C SER A 55 7.69 2.86 -0.92
N SER A 56 8.57 2.01 -1.48
CA SER A 56 9.16 0.84 -0.83
C SER A 56 10.62 1.03 -0.37
N ALA A 57 11.18 2.24 -0.50
CA ALA A 57 12.60 2.51 -0.25
C ALA A 57 12.87 2.66 1.26
N MET A 58 12.82 1.55 1.97
CA MET A 58 13.00 1.50 3.43
C MET A 58 14.38 2.05 3.85
N PRO A 59 14.43 3.10 4.69
CA PRO A 59 15.69 3.67 5.18
C PRO A 59 16.58 2.62 5.84
N GLY A 60 17.87 2.64 5.53
CA GLY A 60 18.86 1.68 6.03
C GLY A 60 18.92 0.35 5.27
N VAL A 61 17.93 0.07 4.41
CA VAL A 61 17.89 -1.15 3.58
C VAL A 61 18.02 -0.83 2.09
N PHE A 62 17.30 0.19 1.63
CA PHE A 62 17.30 0.65 0.24
C PHE A 62 17.71 2.11 0.15
N SER A 63 18.35 2.49 -0.96
CA SER A 63 18.69 3.89 -1.23
C SER A 63 17.43 4.72 -1.51
N PRO A 64 17.39 6.00 -1.08
CA PRO A 64 16.35 6.93 -1.49
C PRO A 64 16.27 7.05 -3.02
N VAL A 65 15.09 7.41 -3.51
CA VAL A 65 14.85 7.69 -4.93
C VAL A 65 14.80 9.19 -5.15
N GLU A 66 15.72 9.72 -5.95
CA GLU A 66 15.77 11.14 -6.33
C GLU A 66 14.79 11.45 -7.45
N ARG A 67 13.96 12.47 -7.27
CA ARG A 67 13.10 13.02 -8.33
C ARG A 67 13.02 14.53 -8.22
N ALA A 68 13.28 15.24 -9.32
CA ALA A 68 13.20 16.70 -9.40
C ALA A 68 13.95 17.44 -8.26
N GLY A 69 15.08 16.89 -7.81
CA GLY A 69 15.88 17.47 -6.73
C GLY A 69 15.35 17.19 -5.31
N VAL A 70 14.34 16.32 -5.18
CA VAL A 70 13.81 15.86 -3.89
C VAL A 70 14.07 14.36 -3.74
N SER A 71 14.57 13.98 -2.57
CA SER A 71 14.79 12.59 -2.19
C SER A 71 13.51 12.00 -1.58
N TYR A 72 13.12 10.81 -2.02
CA TYR A 72 11.95 10.09 -1.50
C TYR A 72 12.34 8.73 -0.90
N VAL A 73 11.75 8.41 0.24
CA VAL A 73 11.87 7.11 0.92
C VAL A 73 10.49 6.50 1.18
N ASP A 74 10.49 5.32 1.79
CA ASP A 74 9.29 4.56 2.13
C ASP A 74 8.21 5.41 2.83
N GLY A 75 6.96 5.23 2.42
CA GLY A 75 5.82 5.99 2.95
C GLY A 75 5.55 5.70 4.43
N GLY A 76 5.89 4.49 4.91
CA GLY A 76 5.69 4.05 6.27
C GLY A 76 6.49 4.84 7.31
N VAL A 77 7.50 5.61 6.90
CA VAL A 77 8.23 6.53 7.78
C VAL A 77 7.30 7.59 8.38
N VAL A 78 6.30 8.06 7.62
CA VAL A 78 5.34 9.07 8.07
C VAL A 78 3.90 8.58 8.13
N ASN A 79 3.51 7.67 7.23
CA ASN A 79 2.14 7.18 7.10
C ASN A 79 2.10 5.75 6.54
N ASP A 80 2.23 4.76 7.44
CA ASP A 80 2.25 3.32 7.15
C ASP A 80 0.85 2.74 6.86
N LEU A 81 -0.19 3.44 7.30
CA LEU A 81 -1.59 3.06 7.08
C LEU A 81 -2.40 4.31 6.67
N PRO A 82 -2.39 4.69 5.37
CA PRO A 82 -2.91 5.96 4.87
C PRO A 82 -4.45 6.01 4.77
N VAL A 83 -5.14 5.72 5.87
CA VAL A 83 -6.60 5.79 5.98
C VAL A 83 -7.11 7.21 5.77
N ASP A 84 -6.39 8.19 6.31
CA ASP A 84 -6.67 9.62 6.15
C ASP A 84 -6.73 10.03 4.67
N ILE A 85 -5.78 9.57 3.86
CA ILE A 85 -5.75 9.82 2.42
C ILE A 85 -6.95 9.17 1.72
N ALA A 86 -7.31 7.94 2.11
CA ALA A 86 -8.50 7.26 1.56
C ALA A 86 -9.79 8.05 1.87
N ARG A 87 -9.93 8.58 3.10
CA ARG A 87 -11.06 9.44 3.48
C ARG A 87 -11.07 10.75 2.70
N GLN A 88 -9.92 11.40 2.54
CA GLN A 88 -9.79 12.68 1.81
C GLN A 88 -10.21 12.57 0.35
N ILE A 89 -10.01 11.42 -0.30
CA ILE A 89 -10.49 11.18 -1.67
C ILE A 89 -11.96 10.74 -1.76
N GLY A 90 -12.70 10.80 -0.66
CA GLY A 90 -14.14 10.56 -0.61
C GLY A 90 -14.54 9.11 -0.41
N ALA A 91 -13.71 8.28 0.25
CA ALA A 91 -14.12 6.92 0.61
C ALA A 91 -15.20 6.92 1.69
N ASP A 92 -16.39 6.40 1.36
CA ASP A 92 -17.47 6.16 2.33
C ASP A 92 -17.05 5.09 3.36
N TYR A 93 -16.39 4.04 2.89
CA TYR A 93 -15.85 2.95 3.70
C TYR A 93 -14.38 2.72 3.41
N VAL A 94 -13.57 2.58 4.46
CA VAL A 94 -12.15 2.21 4.37
C VAL A 94 -11.93 0.85 5.01
N ILE A 95 -11.49 -0.11 4.18
CA ILE A 95 -10.96 -1.38 4.66
C ILE A 95 -9.44 -1.23 4.74
N ALA A 96 -8.91 -1.14 5.94
CA ALA A 96 -7.48 -1.00 6.18
C ALA A 96 -6.85 -2.38 6.42
N ILE A 97 -5.66 -2.61 5.88
CA ILE A 97 -4.95 -3.89 6.01
C ILE A 97 -3.58 -3.61 6.63
N SER A 98 -3.32 -4.21 7.79
CA SER A 98 -2.01 -4.15 8.45
C SER A 98 -1.12 -5.30 8.00
N GLY A 99 0.15 -4.99 7.74
CA GLY A 99 1.22 -5.98 7.65
C GLY A 99 2.06 -6.09 8.93
N GLU A 100 1.60 -5.53 10.06
CA GLU A 100 2.38 -5.40 11.30
C GLU A 100 3.75 -4.72 11.09
N GLY A 101 3.78 -3.71 10.22
CA GLY A 101 4.97 -2.93 9.90
C GLY A 101 5.54 -2.18 11.10
N ILE A 102 6.75 -1.65 10.92
CA ILE A 102 7.44 -0.81 11.91
C ILE A 102 7.19 0.69 11.70
N GLY A 103 6.32 1.05 10.76
CA GLY A 103 6.04 2.42 10.38
C GLY A 103 5.05 3.13 11.32
N ARG A 104 4.77 4.40 11.01
CA ARG A 104 3.82 5.20 11.80
C ARG A 104 2.40 4.95 11.34
N ILE A 105 1.58 4.43 12.26
CA ILE A 105 0.13 4.22 12.04
C ILE A 105 -0.63 5.31 12.79
N GLY A 106 -1.59 5.94 12.11
CA GLY A 106 -2.49 6.93 12.70
C GLY A 106 -3.49 6.34 13.70
N SER A 107 -4.31 7.20 14.32
CA SER A 107 -5.37 6.75 15.24
C SER A 107 -6.61 6.20 14.52
N ASP A 108 -6.87 6.66 13.29
CA ASP A 108 -7.91 6.13 12.41
C ASP A 108 -7.40 4.85 11.71
N HIS A 109 -8.14 3.77 11.90
CA HIS A 109 -7.83 2.45 11.34
C HIS A 109 -8.86 2.01 10.29
N GLY A 110 -9.73 2.92 9.83
CA GLY A 110 -10.82 2.63 8.90
C GLY A 110 -12.01 1.95 9.58
N ASP A 111 -13.02 1.61 8.77
CA ASP A 111 -14.26 0.97 9.25
C ASP A 111 -14.07 -0.53 9.47
N LEU A 112 -13.15 -1.14 8.71
CA LEU A 112 -12.76 -2.54 8.88
C LEU A 112 -11.25 -2.64 8.87
N TYR A 113 -10.67 -2.99 10.02
CA TYR A 113 -9.23 -3.16 10.16
C TYR A 113 -8.85 -4.64 10.14
N LEU A 114 -8.19 -5.06 9.06
CA LEU A 114 -7.69 -6.41 8.88
C LEU A 114 -6.27 -6.51 9.43
N LYS A 115 -6.11 -7.35 10.46
CA LYS A 115 -4.81 -7.76 10.99
C LYS A 115 -4.60 -9.26 10.73
N PRO A 116 -3.36 -9.70 10.51
CA PRO A 116 -3.04 -11.12 10.46
C PRO A 116 -3.54 -11.82 11.73
N SER A 117 -4.29 -12.92 11.56
CA SER A 117 -4.74 -13.73 12.71
C SER A 117 -3.65 -14.63 13.27
N GLU A 118 -2.56 -14.79 12.54
CA GLU A 118 -1.37 -15.56 12.90
C GLU A 118 -0.12 -14.72 12.68
N ARG A 119 0.97 -15.06 13.37
CA ARG A 119 2.25 -14.34 13.27
C ARG A 119 2.79 -14.39 11.83
N LEU A 120 3.12 -13.22 11.28
CA LEU A 120 3.73 -13.13 9.96
C LEU A 120 5.18 -13.65 9.96
N PRO A 121 5.66 -14.20 8.82
CA PRO A 121 7.08 -14.49 8.65
C PRO A 121 7.89 -13.18 8.74
N GLY A 122 9.19 -13.30 9.05
CA GLY A 122 10.08 -12.13 9.12
C GLY A 122 10.06 -11.31 7.82
N LEU A 123 10.18 -9.99 7.95
CA LEU A 123 10.01 -9.00 6.87
C LEU A 123 10.72 -9.34 5.55
N PHE A 124 11.94 -9.90 5.61
CA PHE A 124 12.74 -10.27 4.42
C PHE A 124 12.73 -11.77 4.11
N ASN A 125 11.75 -12.52 4.62
CA ASN A 125 11.62 -13.95 4.33
C ASN A 125 10.85 -14.18 3.03
N PHE A 126 11.58 -14.15 1.91
CA PHE A 126 11.04 -14.38 0.57
C PHE A 126 11.04 -15.86 0.14
N ARG A 127 11.06 -16.82 1.09
CA ARG A 127 10.93 -18.24 0.75
C ARG A 127 9.55 -18.50 0.15
N ALA A 128 9.48 -19.33 -0.89
CA ALA A 128 8.22 -19.62 -1.59
C ALA A 128 7.11 -20.12 -0.65
N GLU A 129 7.46 -20.97 0.32
CA GLU A 129 6.54 -21.45 1.35
C GLU A 129 6.01 -20.31 2.25
N ALA A 130 6.90 -19.41 2.71
CA ALA A 130 6.51 -18.27 3.53
C ALA A 130 5.57 -17.32 2.76
N ILE A 131 5.85 -17.07 1.48
CA ILE A 131 4.99 -16.28 0.60
C ILE A 131 3.62 -16.94 0.43
N ALA A 132 3.59 -18.26 0.15
CA ALA A 132 2.35 -19.00 -0.03
C ALA A 132 1.49 -18.99 1.25
N ASN A 133 2.11 -19.19 2.42
CA ASN A 133 1.44 -19.16 3.71
C ASN A 133 0.87 -17.76 4.01
N MET A 134 1.65 -16.70 3.75
CA MET A 134 1.19 -15.31 3.95
C MET A 134 0.01 -14.96 3.05
N ILE A 135 0.03 -15.38 1.77
CA ILE A 135 -1.10 -15.17 0.84
C ILE A 135 -2.34 -15.95 1.31
N ALA A 136 -2.16 -17.20 1.75
CA ALA A 136 -3.25 -18.03 2.24
C ALA A 136 -3.88 -17.46 3.52
N LEU A 137 -3.06 -16.98 4.45
CA LEU A 137 -3.48 -16.32 5.68
C LEU A 137 -4.30 -15.06 5.37
N GLY A 138 -3.77 -14.15 4.55
CA GLY A 138 -4.47 -12.92 4.17
C GLY A 138 -5.81 -13.20 3.48
N ARG A 139 -5.88 -14.23 2.62
CA ARG A 139 -7.14 -14.67 2.02
C ARG A 139 -8.14 -15.16 3.06
N ARG A 140 -7.71 -15.98 4.02
CA ARG A 140 -8.55 -16.53 5.08
C ARG A 140 -9.09 -15.41 5.98
N ASP A 141 -8.22 -14.51 6.41
CA ASP A 141 -8.58 -13.40 7.30
C ASP A 141 -9.57 -12.45 6.62
N ALA A 142 -9.34 -12.09 5.36
CA ALA A 142 -10.26 -11.29 4.57
C ALA A 142 -11.62 -11.98 4.41
N GLN A 143 -11.67 -13.29 4.13
CA GLN A 143 -12.92 -14.03 4.00
C GLN A 143 -13.73 -14.06 5.30
N ILE A 144 -13.07 -14.22 6.45
CA ILE A 144 -13.73 -14.23 7.77
C ILE A 144 -14.27 -12.84 8.08
N ALA A 145 -13.45 -11.81 7.89
CA ALA A 145 -13.80 -10.44 8.21
C ALA A 145 -14.94 -9.91 7.34
N LEU A 146 -14.87 -10.12 6.01
CA LEU A 146 -15.90 -9.65 5.08
C LEU A 146 -17.27 -10.33 5.30
N LYS A 147 -17.30 -11.58 5.79
CA LYS A 147 -18.56 -12.25 6.17
C LYS A 147 -19.25 -11.61 7.38
N ARG A 148 -18.47 -10.94 8.24
CA ARG A 148 -18.94 -10.26 9.45
C ARG A 148 -19.12 -8.76 9.25
N ALA A 149 -18.62 -8.22 8.14
CA ALA A 149 -18.70 -6.81 7.83
C ALA A 149 -20.12 -6.44 7.42
N HIS A 150 -20.68 -5.43 8.09
CA HIS A 150 -21.94 -4.81 7.72
C HIS A 150 -21.65 -3.41 7.18
N PHE A 151 -21.65 -3.28 5.85
CA PHE A 151 -21.59 -1.98 5.20
C PHE A 151 -23.02 -1.47 5.08
N SER A 152 -23.48 -0.70 6.08
CA SER A 152 -24.82 -0.10 6.02
C SER A 152 -24.78 1.05 5.02
N PRO A 153 -25.56 1.06 3.93
CA PRO A 153 -25.54 2.21 3.05
C PRO A 153 -26.06 3.43 3.83
N PHE A 154 -25.28 4.51 3.83
CA PHE A 154 -25.59 5.84 4.40
C PHE A 154 -25.33 6.05 5.90
N HIS A 155 -24.25 6.78 6.20
CA HIS A 155 -24.25 7.86 7.18
C HIS A 155 -23.96 9.15 6.41
N ARG A 156 -25.01 9.87 6.01
CA ARG A 156 -24.93 11.31 5.71
C ARG A 156 -25.68 12.05 6.80
#